data_AF-A0A1G3WB58-F1
#
_entry.id   AF-A0A1G3WB58-F1
#
_cell.length_a   1.000
_cell.length_b   1.000
_cell.length_c   1.000
_cell.angle_alpha   90.00
_cell.angle_beta   90.00
_cell.angle_gamma   90.00
#
_symmetry.space_group_name_H-M   'P 1'
#
loop_
_entity.id
_entity.type
_entity.pdbx_description
1 polymer ?
#
loop_
_entity_poly.entity_id
_entity_poly.type
_entity_poly.pdbx_seq_one_letter_code
_entity_poly.pdbx_strand_id
1 'polypeptide(L)' 'MRTENPDKLFYSPSPRLVCPDMKRITLADVINALKDNRHQITVPEEIRRPALLAVERMLAVPRD' A
#
# COMPACT_ATOMS: atom_id res chain seq x y z
N MET A 1 -10.17 -8.96 6.52
CA MET A 1 -11.02 -10.13 6.16
C MET A 1 -11.04 -11.19 7.27
N ARG A 2 -10.14 -12.18 7.32
CA ARG A 2 -10.18 -13.25 8.35
C ARG A 2 -10.04 -12.72 9.78
N THR A 3 -9.05 -11.87 10.03
CA THR A 3 -8.82 -11.26 11.35
C THR A 3 -10.02 -10.43 11.84
N GLU A 4 -10.66 -9.69 10.93
CA GLU A 4 -11.81 -8.82 11.25
C GLU A 4 -13.14 -9.58 11.31
N ASN A 5 -13.22 -10.80 10.77
CA ASN A 5 -14.44 -11.61 10.68
C ASN A 5 -14.09 -13.08 11.02
N PRO A 6 -13.75 -13.39 12.28
CA PRO A 6 -13.23 -14.70 12.66
C PRO A 6 -14.24 -15.83 12.44
N ASP A 7 -15.54 -15.54 12.51
CA ASP A 7 -16.62 -16.52 12.36
C ASP A 7 -16.92 -16.88 10.90
N LYS A 8 -16.27 -16.23 9.92
CA LYS A 8 -16.50 -16.45 8.49
C LYS A 8 -15.37 -17.24 7.85
N LEU A 9 -15.73 -18.13 6.93
CA LEU A 9 -14.77 -18.83 6.08
C LEU A 9 -14.52 -18.02 4.80
N PHE A 10 -13.24 -17.81 4.47
CA PHE A 10 -12.81 -17.09 3.28
C PHE A 10 -12.06 -18.01 2.33
N TYR A 11 -12.59 -18.17 1.11
CA TYR A 11 -12.05 -19.02 0.06
C TYR A 11 -11.35 -18.17 -1.00
N SER A 12 -10.08 -18.49 -1.30
CA SER A 12 -9.37 -17.84 -2.40
C SER A 12 -9.81 -18.48 -3.73
N PRO A 13 -10.16 -17.69 -4.76
CA PRO A 13 -10.48 -18.24 -6.08
C PRO A 13 -9.32 -19.03 -6.71
N SER A 14 -8.07 -18.71 -6.36
CA SER A 14 -6.89 -19.42 -6.85
C SER A 14 -5.67 -19.19 -5.95
N PRO A 15 -4.78 -20.18 -5.79
CA PRO A 15 -3.50 -19.99 -5.13
C PRO A 15 -2.53 -19.10 -5.93
N ARG A 16 -2.80 -18.84 -7.21
CA ARG A 16 -1.96 -18.01 -8.08
C ARG A 16 -2.21 -16.50 -7.95
N LEU A 17 -3.22 -16.09 -7.17
CA LEU A 17 -3.53 -14.67 -6.92
C LEU A 17 -2.59 -14.09 -5.86
N VAL A 18 -1.29 -14.16 -6.13
CA VAL A 18 -0.23 -13.60 -5.31
C VAL A 18 0.56 -12.63 -6.17
N CYS A 19 0.66 -11.37 -5.73
CA CYS A 19 1.49 -10.37 -6.39
C CYS A 19 2.95 -10.51 -5.91
N PRO A 20 3.90 -10.86 -6.79
CA PRO A 20 5.30 -11.03 -6.39
C PRO A 20 5.90 -9.73 -5.84
N ASP A 21 5.59 -8.57 -6.44
CA ASP A 21 6.12 -7.28 -6.00
C ASP A 21 5.68 -6.91 -4.58
N MET A 22 4.44 -7.20 -4.21
CA MET A 22 3.95 -7.03 -2.84
C MET A 22 4.68 -7.93 -1.84
N LYS A 23 5.22 -9.06 -2.29
CA LYS A 23 5.97 -10.02 -1.44
C LYS A 23 7.47 -9.77 -1.40
N ARG A 24 7.97 -8.73 -2.08
CA ARG A 24 9.36 -8.29 -1.96
C ARG A 24 9.67 -7.69 -0.59
N ILE A 25 8.67 -7.17 0.11
CA ILE A 25 8.82 -6.55 1.43
C ILE A 25 8.84 -7.65 2.50
N THR A 26 9.96 -7.78 3.21
CA THR A 26 10.14 -8.74 4.32
C THR A 26 10.24 -8.05 5.68
N LEU A 27 10.14 -8.80 6.78
CA LEU A 27 10.33 -8.25 8.13
C LEU A 27 11.74 -7.68 8.34
N ALA A 28 12.76 -8.30 7.74
CA ALA A 28 14.12 -7.78 7.80
C ALA A 28 14.23 -6.42 7.10
N ASP A 29 13.58 -6.25 5.95
CA ASP A 29 13.54 -4.97 5.23
C ASP A 29 12.89 -3.88 6.09
N VAL A 30 11.78 -4.19 6.77
CA VAL A 30 11.09 -3.22 7.66
C VAL A 30 11.99 -2.82 8.84
N ILE A 31 12.66 -3.77 9.48
CA ILE A 31 13.59 -3.49 10.58
C ILE A 31 14.74 -2.58 10.10
N ASN A 32 15.34 -2.91 8.97
CA ASN A 32 16.45 -2.13 8.40
C ASN A 32 15.97 -0.74 7.96
N ALA A 33 14.78 -0.65 7.38
CA ALA A 33 14.19 0.61 6.96
C ALA A 33 14.01 1.59 8.12
N LEU A 34 13.52 1.08 9.27
CA LEU A 34 13.33 1.88 10.48
C LEU A 34 14.65 2.25 11.16
N LYS A 35 15.59 1.31 11.25
CA LYS A 35 16.92 1.54 11.87
C LYS A 35 17.72 2.59 11.11
N ASP A 36 17.70 2.51 9.79
CA ASP A 36 18.54 3.33 8.93
C ASP A 36 17.78 4.53 8.31
N ASN A 37 16.50 4.72 8.68
CA ASN A 37 15.58 5.70 8.11
C ASN A 37 15.59 5.72 6.56
N ARG A 38 15.53 4.54 5.95
CA ARG A 38 15.62 4.34 4.50
C ARG A 38 14.49 3.44 3.99
N HIS A 39 14.05 3.55 2.75
CA HIS A 39 14.54 4.43 1.71
C HIS A 39 13.72 5.73 1.71
N GLN A 40 14.40 6.87 1.68
CA GLN A 40 13.70 8.15 1.56
C GLN A 40 13.13 8.27 0.15
N ILE A 41 11.81 8.39 0.05
CA ILE A 41 11.11 8.58 -1.22
C ILE A 41 10.97 10.07 -1.47
N THR A 42 11.51 10.53 -2.60
CA THR A 42 11.35 11.91 -3.09
C THR A 42 10.69 11.87 -4.46
N VAL A 43 9.90 12.92 -4.75
CA VAL A 43 9.24 13.10 -6.03
C VAL A 43 9.52 14.54 -6.49
N PRO A 44 10.00 14.76 -7.72
CA PRO A 44 10.20 16.12 -8.25
C PRO A 44 8.92 16.96 -8.16
N GLU A 45 9.05 18.25 -7.83
CA GLU A 45 7.90 19.12 -7.55
C GLU A 45 6.95 19.29 -8.75
N GLU A 46 7.51 19.31 -9.96
CA GLU A 46 6.76 19.38 -11.21
C GLU A 46 5.86 18.15 -11.42
N ILE A 47 6.21 17.00 -10.84
CA ILE A 47 5.40 15.77 -10.86
C ILE A 47 4.47 15.74 -9.64
N ARG A 48 5.00 16.02 -8.45
CA ARG A 48 4.26 15.95 -7.18
C ARG A 48 3.03 16.85 -7.17
N ARG A 49 3.16 18.10 -7.62
CA ARG A 49 2.07 19.10 -7.58
C ARG A 49 0.82 18.68 -8.34
N PRO A 50 0.88 18.34 -9.65
CA PRO A 50 -0.30 17.90 -10.37
C PRO A 50 -0.84 16.54 -9.88
N ALA A 51 0.03 15.62 -9.46
CA ALA A 51 -0.38 14.34 -8.90
C ALA A 51 -1.19 14.52 -7.59
N LEU A 52 -0.71 15.39 -6.70
CA LEU A 52 -1.40 15.73 -5.46
C LEU A 52 -2.78 16.34 -5.74
N LEU A 53 -2.89 17.29 -6.68
CA LEU A 53 -4.17 17.89 -7.05
C LEU A 53 -5.20 16.85 -7.51
N ALA A 54 -4.77 15.84 -8.26
CA ALA A 54 -5.67 14.75 -8.68
C ALA A 54 -6.17 13.92 -7.48
N VAL A 55 -5.27 13.60 -6.53
CA VAL A 55 -5.63 12.86 -5.30
C VAL A 55 -6.55 13.69 -4.41
N GLU A 56 -6.25 14.98 -4.20
CA GLU A 56 -7.07 15.90 -3.40
C GLU A 56 -8.48 16.01 -3.97
N ARG A 57 -8.61 16.15 -5.29
CA ARG A 57 -9.93 16.16 -5.96
C ARG A 57 -10.68 14.85 -5.78
N MET A 58 -9.99 13.71 -5.87
CA MET A 58 -10.60 12.38 -5.64
C MET A 58 -11.15 12.27 -4.21
N LEU A 59 -10.40 12.77 -3.22
CA LEU A 59 -10.79 12.73 -1.80
C LEU A 59 -11.87 13.75 -1.44
N ALA A 60 -11.98 14.85 -2.18
CA ALA A 60 -13.01 15.87 -1.98
C ALA A 60 -14.39 15.43 -2.48
N VAL A 61 -14.48 14.39 -3.30
CA VAL A 61 -15.77 13.82 -3.70
C VAL A 61 -16.34 13.04 -2.51
N PRO A 62 -17.54 13.40 -2.00
CA PRO A 62 -18.20 12.63 -0.95
C PRO A 62 -18.33 11.16 -1.35
N ARG A 63 -17.97 10.28 -0.42
CA ARG A 63 -18.13 8.82 -0.58
C ARG A 63 -19.34 8.45 0.25
N ASP A 64 -20.50 8.44 -0.40
CA ASP A 64 -21.72 7.81 0.12
C ASP A 64 -21.66 6.28 -0.08
#